data_AF-A0A1F5UBU4-F1
#
_entry.id   AF-A0A1F5UBU4-F1
#
_cell.length_a   1.000
_cell.length_b   1.000
_cell.length_c   1.000
_cell.angle_alpha   90.00
_cell.angle_beta   90.00
_cell.angle_gamma   90.00
#
_symmetry.space_group_name_H-M   'P 1'
#
loop_
_entity.id
_entity.type
_entity.pdbx_description
1 polymer ?
#
loop_
_entity_poly.entity_id
_entity_poly.type
_entity_poly.pdbx_seq_one_letter_code
_entity_poly.pdbx_strand_id
1 'polypeptide(L)' 'MKKESKANYFRVPLTLPKELDVFLQKVGTEAKTSGGFKLPKTLIIRSLIRAMMELDVDVGGVKEEEELKSRILEALKKRK' A
#
# COMPACT_ATOMS: atom_id res chain seq x y z
N MET A 1 -2.78 14.86 -14.26
CA MET A 1 -3.44 13.81 -13.45
C MET A 1 -4.81 14.31 -13.03
N LYS A 2 -5.90 13.83 -13.66
CA LYS A 2 -7.27 14.27 -13.32
C LYS A 2 -7.53 13.96 -11.84
N LYS A 3 -7.88 14.98 -11.05
CA LYS A 3 -8.33 14.78 -9.66
C LYS A 3 -9.65 14.02 -9.72
N GLU A 4 -9.63 12.73 -9.36
CA GLU A 4 -10.86 11.99 -9.10
C GLU A 4 -11.67 12.74 -8.05
N SER A 5 -12.95 12.99 -8.35
CA SER A 5 -13.87 13.59 -7.39
C SER A 5 -13.88 12.77 -6.12
N LYS A 6 -13.84 13.42 -4.95
CA LYS A 6 -14.01 12.74 -3.65
C LYS A 6 -15.31 11.94 -3.56
N ALA A 7 -16.28 12.23 -4.43
CA ALA A 7 -17.53 11.49 -4.56
C ALA A 7 -17.36 10.02 -5.00
N ASN A 8 -16.23 9.67 -5.66
CA ASN A 8 -16.00 8.34 -6.20
C ASN A 8 -15.17 7.44 -5.25
N TYR A 9 -14.97 7.86 -4.01
CA TYR A 9 -14.18 7.10 -3.04
C TYR A 9 -15.07 6.13 -2.27
N PHE A 10 -14.73 4.84 -2.35
CA PHE A 10 -15.34 3.81 -1.51
C PHE A 10 -14.56 3.69 -0.20
N ARG A 11 -15.29 3.57 0.92
CA ARG A 11 -14.69 3.23 2.21
C ARG A 11 -14.49 1.72 2.28
N VAL A 12 -13.26 1.31 2.49
CA VAL A 12 -12.89 -0.09 2.70
C VAL A 12 -12.48 -0.26 4.17
N PRO A 13 -13.24 -1.01 4.97
CA PRO A 13 -12.80 -1.40 6.31
C PRO A 13 -11.64 -2.39 6.18
N LEU A 14 -10.57 -2.19 6.95
CA LEU A 14 -9.39 -3.03 6.92
C LEU A 14 -9.04 -3.45 8.35
N THR A 15 -8.92 -4.76 8.58
CA THR A 15 -8.45 -5.32 9.84
C THR A 15 -6.96 -5.55 9.73
N LEU A 16 -6.18 -4.94 10.63
CA LEU A 16 -4.73 -5.10 10.69
C LEU A 16 -4.31 -5.49 12.12
N PRO A 17 -3.29 -6.34 12.27
CA PRO A 17 -2.58 -6.47 13.53
C PRO A 17 -2.06 -5.11 14.02
N LYS A 18 -2.00 -4.93 15.35
CA LYS A 18 -1.52 -3.70 15.99
C LYS A 18 -0.14 -3.28 15.48
N GLU A 19 0.74 -4.24 15.24
CA GLU A 19 2.10 -3.99 14.73
C GLU A 19 2.09 -3.29 13.36
N LEU A 20 1.24 -3.72 12.43
CA LEU A 20 1.13 -3.09 11.11
C LEU A 20 0.53 -1.68 11.20
N ASP A 21 -0.42 -1.46 12.11
CA ASP A 21 -0.97 -0.12 12.34
C ASP A 21 0.09 0.86 12.87
N VAL A 22 0.90 0.40 13.84
CA VAL A 22 2.04 1.15 14.39
C VAL A 22 3.06 1.45 13.30
N PHE A 23 3.37 0.47 12.44
CA PHE A 23 4.26 0.67 11.30
C PHE A 23 3.75 1.77 10.36
N LEU A 24 2.47 1.72 9.97
CA LEU A 24 1.85 2.75 9.11
C LEU A 24 1.90 4.15 9.75
N GLN A 25 1.69 4.24 11.07
CA GLN A 25 1.81 5.50 11.80
C GLN A 25 3.25 6.03 11.81
N LYS A 26 4.24 5.15 12.00
CA LYS A 26 5.66 5.52 11.97
C LYS A 26 6.03 6.06 10.59
N VAL A 27 5.75 5.31 9.52
CA VAL A 27 6.03 5.73 8.13
C VAL A 27 5.42 7.10 7.83
N GLY A 28 4.16 7.31 8.22
CA GLY A 28 3.49 8.59 7.98
C GLY A 28 4.08 9.76 8.76
N THR A 29 4.65 9.51 9.94
CA THR A 29 5.30 10.52 10.78
C THR A 29 6.72 10.82 10.30
N GLU A 30 7.46 9.77 9.92
CA GLU A 30 8.85 9.85 9.45
C GLU A 30 8.98 10.76 8.22
N ALA A 31 8.04 10.63 7.27
CA ALA A 31 7.97 11.50 6.09
C ALA A 31 7.80 12.99 6.44
N LYS A 32 7.11 13.31 7.54
CA LYS A 32 6.99 14.70 8.02
C LYS A 32 8.29 15.17 8.67
N THR A 33 8.89 14.33 9.50
CA THR A 33 10.12 14.69 10.22
C THR A 33 11.33 14.86 9.29
N SER A 34 11.33 14.20 8.13
CA SER A 34 12.36 14.35 7.10
C SER A 34 12.12 15.52 6.12
N GLY A 35 11.19 16.42 6.41
CA GLY A 35 10.93 17.64 5.62
C GLY A 35 9.79 17.52 4.59
N GLY A 36 9.13 16.37 4.51
CA GLY A 36 7.90 16.19 3.75
C GLY A 36 6.64 16.56 4.55
N PHE A 37 5.50 15.97 4.18
CA PHE A 37 4.24 16.12 4.91
C PHE A 37 3.83 14.81 5.57
N LYS A 38 2.96 14.90 6.59
CA LYS A 38 2.44 13.70 7.28
C LYS A 38 1.63 12.88 6.29
N LEU A 39 2.07 11.66 6.00
CA LEU A 39 1.33 10.77 5.09
C LEU A 39 0.14 10.16 5.86
N PRO A 40 -1.11 10.40 5.44
CA PRO A 40 -2.26 9.70 5.99
C PRO A 40 -2.14 8.20 5.69
N LYS A 41 -2.58 7.34 6.61
CA LYS A 41 -2.59 5.87 6.40
C LYS A 41 -3.29 5.49 5.10
N THR A 42 -4.40 6.16 4.79
CA THR A 42 -5.16 5.98 3.53
C THR A 42 -4.37 6.35 2.28
N LEU A 43 -3.43 7.31 2.36
CA LEU A 43 -2.55 7.65 1.26
C LEU A 43 -1.51 6.55 1.05
N ILE A 44 -0.90 6.05 2.14
CA ILE A 44 0.09 4.96 2.09
C ILE A 44 -0.54 3.71 1.45
N ILE A 45 -1.68 3.26 1.97
CA ILE A 45 -2.38 2.07 1.44
C ILE A 45 -2.77 2.24 -0.03
N ARG A 46 -3.29 3.41 -0.41
CA ARG A 46 -3.64 3.68 -1.81
C ARG A 46 -2.42 3.65 -2.74
N SER A 47 -1.29 4.20 -2.30
CA SER A 47 -0.05 4.17 -3.08
C SER A 47 0.47 2.74 -3.24
N LEU A 48 0.39 1.91 -2.20
CA LEU A 48 0.76 0.49 -2.27
C LEU A 48 -0.12 -0.29 -3.25
N ILE A 49 -1.45 -0.08 -3.21
CA ILE A 49 -2.39 -0.71 -4.15
C ILE A 49 -2.07 -0.30 -5.60
N ARG A 50 -1.82 1.00 -5.84
CA ARG A 50 -1.44 1.49 -7.18
C ARG A 50 -0.13 0.88 -7.66
N ALA A 51 0.88 0.77 -6.80
CA ALA A 51 2.13 0.11 -7.13
C ALA A 51 1.91 -1.38 -7.47
N MET A 52 1.08 -2.09 -6.70
CA MET A 52 0.73 -3.48 -6.98
C MET A 52 0.04 -3.64 -8.35
N MET A 53 -0.83 -2.70 -8.74
CA MET A 53 -1.45 -2.69 -10.07
C MET A 53 -0.41 -2.53 -11.20
N GLU A 54 0.60 -1.69 -10.99
CA GLU A 54 1.68 -1.48 -11.99
C GLU A 54 2.64 -2.68 -12.09
N LEU A 55 2.76 -3.46 -11.02
CA LEU A 55 3.61 -4.64 -10.95
C LEU A 55 3.01 -5.87 -11.64
N ASP A 56 1.72 -5.85 -11.96
CA ASP A 56 0.99 -6.99 -12.57
C ASP A 56 1.25 -8.30 -11.81
N VAL A 57 1.06 -8.25 -10.49
CA VAL A 57 1.34 -9.38 -9.60
C VAL A 57 0.34 -10.50 -9.87
N ASP A 58 0.84 -11.68 -10.25
CA ASP A 58 0.00 -12.86 -10.41
C ASP A 58 -0.55 -13.32 -9.05
N VAL A 59 -1.86 -13.21 -8.87
CA VAL A 59 -2.59 -13.65 -7.66
C VAL A 59 -3.26 -15.02 -7.84
N GLY A 60 -3.06 -15.69 -8.98
CA GLY A 60 -3.64 -16.98 -9.28
C GLY A 60 -3.28 -18.04 -8.25
N GLY A 61 -4.30 -18.61 -7.60
CA GLY A 61 -4.16 -19.74 -6.69
C GLY A 61 -3.47 -19.44 -5.34
N VAL A 62 -3.28 -18.17 -4.98
CA VAL A 62 -2.69 -17.77 -3.69
C VAL A 62 -3.55 -18.29 -2.53
N LYS A 63 -2.90 -18.90 -1.52
CA LYS A 63 -3.60 -19.46 -0.34
C LYS A 63 -3.33 -18.72 0.96
N GLU A 64 -2.19 -18.04 1.06
CA GLU A 64 -1.71 -17.42 2.30
C GLU A 64 -1.06 -16.06 2.04
N GLU A 65 -1.00 -15.22 3.09
CA GLU A 65 -0.48 -13.85 3.01
C GLU A 65 1.00 -13.80 2.60
N GLU A 66 1.84 -14.69 3.14
CA GLU A 66 3.27 -14.73 2.83
C GLU A 66 3.56 -15.11 1.37
N GLU A 67 2.69 -15.92 0.76
CA GLU A 67 2.77 -16.24 -0.66
C GLU A 67 2.52 -14.98 -1.52
N LEU A 68 1.46 -14.23 -1.23
CA LEU A 68 1.16 -12.98 -1.93
C LEU A 68 2.30 -11.98 -1.80
N LYS A 69 2.82 -11.80 -0.58
CA LYS A 69 3.95 -10.92 -0.29
C LYS A 69 5.20 -11.32 -1.08
N SER A 70 5.50 -12.61 -1.17
CA SER A 70 6.63 -13.12 -1.94
C SER A 70 6.48 -12.78 -3.42
N ARG A 71 5.30 -12.99 -4.01
CA ARG A 71 5.03 -12.65 -5.43
C ARG A 71 5.14 -11.15 -5.71
N ILE A 72 4.69 -10.29 -4.79
CA ILE A 72 4.87 -8.83 -4.91
C ILE A 72 6.36 -8.47 -4.97
N LEU A 73 7.18 -9.06 -4.09
CA LEU A 73 8.63 -8.83 -4.05
C LEU A 73 9.34 -9.36 -5.30
N GLU A 74 8.91 -10.49 -5.84
CA GLU A 74 9.42 -11.03 -7.10
C GLU A 74 9.08 -10.13 -8.29
N ALA A 75 7.86 -9.61 -8.37
CA ALA A 75 7.46 -8.68 -9.41
C ALA A 75 8.32 -7.40 -9.39
N LEU A 76 8.65 -6.90 -8.20
CA LEU A 76 9.57 -5.75 -8.03
C LEU A 76 10.98 -6.04 -8.57
N LYS A 77 11.49 -7.26 -8.38
CA LYS A 77 12.83 -7.64 -8.89
C LYS A 77 12.86 -7.69 -10.42
N LYS A 78 11.79 -8.17 -11.06
CA LYS A 78 11.69 -8.28 -12.53
C LYS A 78 11.66 -6.92 -13.25
N ARG A 79 11.30 -5.84 -12.55
CA ARG A 79 11.29 -4.47 -13.11
C ARG A 79 12.64 -3.73 -13.00
N LYS A 80 13.62 -4.26 -12.27
CA LYS A 80 14.98 -3.69 -12.20
C LYS A 80 15.84 -4.20 -13.35
#